data_AF-C7MUL4-F1
#
_entry.id   AF-C7MUL4-F1
#
_cell.length_a   1.000
_cell.length_b   1.000
_cell.length_c   1.000
_cell.angle_alpha   90.00
_cell.angle_beta   90.00
_cell.angle_gamma   90.00
#
_symmetry.space_group_name_H-M   'P 1'
#
loop_
_entity.id
_entity.type
_entity.pdbx_description
1 polymer ?
#
loop_
_entity_poly.entity_id
_entity_poly.type
_entity_poly.pdbx_seq_one_letter_code
_entity_poly.pdbx_strand_id
1 'polypeptide(L)'
;MGADTPLTMGVLDARSRALEYGAAPGSAARQARRDASDVEHWEARRRGRYVRLWAARLDVWAAAQDARDAAYRLVRHVRQPHHRIGDVPILRSTGSPRLCATADVGGGGILTTYPRGALDHRYDRAPLGALERAHVVAYIRALAAARDRLLGVMPCASASRCTDGHEALSRPEGSPLQVWRVSHRILYLAGPGEARARAAELAATVVDDSGAPAAEIVDMRADDGYVDGEGRWVHPALTLVPRAVSALWADYDAAEADVGQPSAIAEVISRAAVYVWGTFARGCDRCSGERNATR
;
A
#
# COMPACT_ATOMS: atom_id res chain seq x y z
N MET A 1 6.63 36.77 -17.56
CA MET A 1 5.46 35.89 -17.83
C MET A 1 5.87 34.50 -17.42
N GLY A 2 5.53 34.07 -16.20
CA GLY A 2 5.77 32.69 -15.77
C GLY A 2 4.74 31.80 -16.46
N ALA A 3 5.16 30.67 -17.02
CA ALA A 3 4.24 29.72 -17.63
C ALA A 3 3.21 29.25 -16.59
N ASP A 4 1.92 29.43 -16.87
CA ASP A 4 0.85 28.93 -16.00
C ASP A 4 0.96 27.41 -15.94
N THR A 5 1.30 26.89 -14.76
CA THR A 5 1.37 25.45 -14.54
C THR A 5 -0.05 24.87 -14.44
N PRO A 6 -0.28 23.59 -14.80
CA PRO A 6 -1.60 22.94 -14.64
C PRO A 6 -2.23 23.13 -13.25
N LEU A 7 -1.40 23.11 -12.20
CA LEU A 7 -1.83 23.37 -10.83
C LEU A 7 -2.32 24.82 -10.63
N THR A 8 -1.63 25.80 -11.20
CA THR A 8 -2.06 27.21 -11.19
C THR A 8 -3.42 27.37 -11.85
N MET A 9 -3.64 26.71 -12.99
CA MET A 9 -4.92 26.75 -13.70
C MET A 9 -6.05 26.14 -12.88
N GLY A 10 -5.82 25.01 -12.19
CA GLY A 10 -6.80 24.41 -11.28
C GLY A 10 -7.19 25.31 -10.11
N VAL A 11 -6.26 26.10 -9.57
CA VAL A 11 -6.54 27.09 -8.52
C VAL A 11 -7.40 28.22 -9.05
N LEU A 12 -7.05 28.78 -10.22
CA LEU A 12 -7.79 29.87 -10.84
C LEU A 12 -9.22 29.46 -11.19
N ASP A 13 -9.40 28.25 -11.75
CA ASP A 13 -10.72 27.69 -12.08
C ASP A 13 -11.59 27.52 -10.83
N ALA A 14 -11.05 26.89 -9.77
CA ALA A 14 -11.78 26.69 -8.53
C ALA A 14 -12.22 28.03 -7.89
N ARG A 15 -11.35 29.05 -7.92
CA ARG A 15 -11.69 30.42 -7.48
C ARG A 15 -12.77 31.06 -8.35
N SER A 16 -12.65 30.97 -9.68
CA SER A 16 -13.63 31.52 -10.62
C SER A 16 -15.01 30.93 -10.37
N ARG A 17 -15.11 29.60 -10.25
CA ARG A 17 -16.37 28.92 -9.96
C ARG A 17 -16.99 29.39 -8.64
N ALA A 18 -16.21 29.51 -7.58
CA ALA A 18 -16.73 30.00 -6.31
C ALA A 18 -17.25 31.44 -6.39
N LEU A 19 -16.63 32.30 -7.21
CA LEU A 19 -17.06 33.68 -7.46
C LEU A 19 -18.31 33.76 -8.34
N GLU A 20 -18.39 32.96 -9.41
CA GLU A 20 -19.55 32.89 -10.31
C GLU A 20 -20.84 32.57 -9.56
N TYR A 21 -20.77 31.66 -8.58
CA TYR A 21 -21.92 31.34 -7.73
C TYR A 21 -22.17 32.35 -6.60
N GLY A 22 -21.22 33.24 -6.29
CA GLY A 22 -21.35 34.30 -5.28
C GLY A 22 -22.02 33.84 -3.98
N ALA A 23 -23.07 34.55 -3.55
CA ALA A 23 -23.89 34.21 -2.39
C ALA A 23 -25.11 33.32 -2.74
N ALA A 24 -25.19 32.79 -3.96
CA ALA A 24 -26.37 32.07 -4.42
C ALA A 24 -26.70 30.87 -3.50
N PRO A 25 -27.98 30.68 -3.14
CA PRO A 25 -28.42 29.48 -2.45
C PRO A 25 -28.42 28.29 -3.42
N GLY A 26 -27.97 27.12 -2.98
CA GLY A 26 -28.01 25.91 -3.81
C GLY A 26 -26.92 24.90 -3.46
N SER A 27 -27.13 23.65 -3.85
CA SER A 27 -26.13 22.58 -3.68
C SER A 27 -24.88 22.85 -4.50
N ALA A 28 -25.01 23.27 -5.76
CA ALA A 28 -23.89 23.60 -6.65
C ALA A 28 -23.02 24.75 -6.10
N ALA A 29 -23.65 25.85 -5.67
CA ALA A 29 -22.97 26.98 -5.05
C ALA A 29 -22.26 26.61 -3.74
N ARG A 30 -22.82 25.68 -2.95
CA ARG A 30 -22.14 25.15 -1.75
C ARG A 30 -20.96 24.27 -2.12
N GLN A 31 -21.09 23.44 -3.15
CA GLN A 31 -20.00 22.57 -3.61
C GLN A 31 -18.84 23.40 -4.16
N ALA A 32 -19.09 24.37 -5.03
CA ALA A 32 -18.04 25.24 -5.59
C ALA A 32 -17.24 25.98 -4.51
N ARG A 33 -17.91 26.46 -3.45
CA ARG A 33 -17.23 27.08 -2.30
C ARG A 33 -16.40 26.10 -1.48
N ARG A 34 -16.88 24.87 -1.31
CA ARG A 34 -16.10 23.79 -0.65
C ARG A 34 -14.89 23.41 -1.48
N ASP A 35 -15.06 23.20 -2.78
CA ASP A 35 -13.98 22.91 -3.72
C ASP A 35 -12.88 23.98 -3.64
N ALA A 36 -13.27 25.26 -3.74
CA ALA A 36 -12.32 26.36 -3.63
C ALA A 36 -11.60 26.36 -2.28
N SER A 37 -12.33 26.17 -1.18
CA SER A 37 -11.74 26.05 0.16
C SER A 37 -10.74 24.89 0.23
N ASP A 38 -11.07 23.71 -0.27
CA ASP A 38 -10.20 22.53 -0.24
C ASP A 38 -8.92 22.75 -1.04
N VAL A 39 -9.03 23.40 -2.21
CA VAL A 39 -7.88 23.81 -3.03
C VAL A 39 -7.01 24.83 -2.31
N GLU A 40 -7.59 25.85 -1.67
CA GLU A 40 -6.83 26.83 -0.88
C GLU A 40 -6.09 26.18 0.28
N HIS A 41 -6.72 25.24 1.00
CA HIS A 41 -6.07 24.53 2.09
C HIS A 41 -4.90 23.68 1.61
N TRP A 42 -5.06 23.00 0.45
CA TRP A 42 -3.98 22.26 -0.18
C TRP A 42 -2.80 23.17 -0.55
N GLU A 43 -3.06 24.26 -1.25
CA GLU A 43 -2.02 25.19 -1.71
C GLU A 43 -1.39 25.98 -0.56
N ALA A 44 -2.14 26.27 0.51
CA ALA A 44 -1.59 26.86 1.72
C ALA A 44 -0.57 25.93 2.39
N ARG A 45 -0.84 24.61 2.43
CA ARG A 45 0.11 23.59 2.92
C ARG A 45 1.30 23.43 1.98
N ARG A 46 1.08 23.49 0.67
CA ARG A 46 2.15 23.38 -0.34
C ARG A 46 3.03 24.63 -0.43
N ARG A 47 2.60 25.79 0.08
CA ARG A 47 3.38 27.03 0.00
C ARG A 47 4.80 26.85 0.54
N GLY A 48 5.80 27.14 -0.30
CA GLY A 48 7.22 26.97 0.02
C GLY A 48 7.75 25.54 -0.07
N ARG A 49 6.88 24.55 -0.31
CA ARG A 49 7.20 23.13 -0.47
C ARG A 49 6.77 22.71 -1.87
N TYR A 50 7.69 22.49 -2.81
CA TYR A 50 7.40 22.12 -4.21
C TYR A 50 6.87 20.68 -4.36
N VAL A 51 5.90 20.31 -3.52
CA VAL A 51 5.30 19.00 -3.38
C VAL A 51 4.27 18.79 -4.47
N ARG A 52 4.23 17.57 -5.01
CA ARG A 52 3.24 17.14 -6.00
C ARG A 52 2.57 15.85 -5.52
N LEU A 53 1.34 15.64 -5.98
CA LEU A 53 0.67 14.35 -5.85
C LEU A 53 1.24 13.38 -6.87
N TRP A 54 1.52 12.16 -6.45
CA TRP A 54 1.99 11.09 -7.30
C TRP A 54 1.12 9.85 -7.12
N ALA A 55 0.95 9.10 -8.21
CA ALA A 55 0.41 7.76 -8.21
C ALA A 55 1.51 6.79 -8.69
N ALA A 56 1.88 5.82 -7.86
CA ALA A 56 2.71 4.68 -8.26
C ALA A 56 1.83 3.44 -8.45
N ARG A 57 2.22 2.60 -9.40
CA ARG A 57 1.68 1.25 -9.55
C ARG A 57 2.75 0.24 -9.16
N LEU A 58 2.43 -0.58 -8.16
CA LEU A 58 3.29 -1.65 -7.69
C LEU A 58 2.70 -3.00 -8.09
N ASP A 59 3.47 -3.82 -8.77
CA ASP A 59 3.13 -5.23 -8.94
C ASP A 59 3.76 -6.04 -7.81
N VAL A 60 2.95 -6.92 -7.23
CA VAL A 60 3.30 -7.75 -6.08
C VAL A 60 3.01 -9.19 -6.41
N TRP A 61 3.99 -10.07 -6.17
CA TRP A 61 3.88 -11.49 -6.48
C TRP A 61 3.85 -12.35 -5.22
N ALA A 62 3.24 -13.53 -5.35
CA ALA A 62 3.31 -14.57 -4.35
C ALA A 62 3.08 -15.95 -4.99
N ALA A 63 3.66 -16.98 -4.40
CA ALA A 63 3.23 -18.35 -4.67
C ALA A 63 1.89 -18.62 -3.98
N ALA A 64 0.94 -19.26 -4.65
CA ALA A 64 -0.30 -19.71 -4.03
C ALA A 64 -0.82 -20.98 -4.70
N GLN A 65 -1.59 -21.77 -3.96
CA GLN A 65 -2.17 -23.03 -4.45
C GLN A 65 -3.35 -22.80 -5.39
N ASP A 66 -4.14 -21.76 -5.13
CA ASP A 66 -5.35 -21.43 -5.87
C ASP A 66 -5.67 -19.94 -5.71
N ALA A 67 -6.75 -19.48 -6.37
CA ALA A 67 -7.17 -18.09 -6.33
C ALA A 67 -7.55 -17.60 -4.92
N ARG A 68 -8.02 -18.49 -4.04
CA ARG A 68 -8.43 -18.14 -2.69
C ARG A 68 -7.21 -17.95 -1.79
N ASP A 69 -6.24 -18.85 -1.87
CA ASP A 69 -4.93 -18.70 -1.24
C ASP A 69 -4.24 -17.41 -1.72
N ALA A 70 -4.25 -17.15 -3.03
CA ALA A 70 -3.71 -15.92 -3.60
C ALA A 70 -4.39 -14.67 -3.01
N ALA A 71 -5.70 -14.69 -2.78
CA ALA A 71 -6.42 -13.58 -2.16
C ALA A 71 -5.98 -13.33 -0.71
N TYR A 72 -5.73 -14.37 0.09
CA TYR A 72 -5.20 -14.21 1.45
C TYR A 72 -3.85 -13.50 1.45
N ARG A 73 -2.99 -13.91 0.52
CA ARG A 73 -1.59 -13.50 0.44
C ARG A 73 -1.36 -12.13 -0.20
N LEU A 74 -2.21 -11.73 -1.14
CA LEU A 74 -1.99 -10.54 -1.97
C LEU A 74 -2.98 -9.40 -1.70
N VAL A 75 -4.15 -9.70 -1.10
CA VAL A 75 -5.23 -8.69 -1.00
C VAL A 75 -5.76 -8.50 0.41
N ARG A 76 -5.88 -9.56 1.23
CA ARG A 76 -6.58 -9.44 2.52
C ARG A 76 -5.72 -8.90 3.65
N HIS A 77 -4.67 -9.62 4.01
CA HIS A 77 -3.91 -9.35 5.25
C HIS A 77 -2.42 -9.15 5.01
N VAL A 78 -1.92 -9.69 3.92
CA VAL A 78 -0.49 -9.85 3.67
C VAL A 78 -0.11 -9.06 2.42
N ARG A 79 1.16 -8.62 2.37
CA ARG A 79 1.78 -7.95 1.21
C ARG A 79 1.07 -6.69 0.73
N GLN A 80 0.44 -5.97 1.66
CA GLN A 80 -0.09 -4.64 1.40
C GLN A 80 1.00 -3.58 1.60
N PRO A 81 1.12 -2.59 0.70
CA PRO A 81 2.01 -1.45 0.88
C PRO A 81 1.58 -0.56 2.06
N HIS A 82 2.52 -0.12 2.89
CA HIS A 82 2.26 0.71 4.06
C HIS A 82 2.90 2.10 3.93
N HIS A 83 2.17 3.13 4.34
CA HIS A 83 2.67 4.50 4.47
C HIS A 83 3.43 4.67 5.79
N ARG A 84 4.13 5.80 5.98
CA ARG A 84 4.82 6.13 7.24
C ARG A 84 3.86 6.10 8.42
N ILE A 85 2.63 6.56 8.21
CA ILE A 85 1.56 6.58 9.20
C ILE A 85 0.83 5.23 9.37
N GLY A 86 1.27 4.17 8.70
CA GLY A 86 0.71 2.81 8.77
C GLY A 86 -0.10 2.41 7.54
N ASP A 87 -1.04 1.47 7.69
CA ASP A 87 -1.94 1.08 6.61
C ASP A 87 -3.01 2.16 6.40
N VAL A 88 -3.09 2.67 5.18
CA VAL A 88 -4.01 3.72 4.80
C VAL A 88 -4.77 3.29 3.54
N PRO A 89 -5.81 2.44 3.66
CA PRO A 89 -6.51 1.90 2.50
C PRO A 89 -7.09 2.96 1.57
N ILE A 90 -7.44 4.14 2.09
CA ILE A 90 -8.00 5.24 1.28
C ILE A 90 -7.01 5.83 0.27
N LEU A 91 -5.70 5.58 0.44
CA LEU A 91 -4.64 5.99 -0.48
C LEU A 91 -4.24 4.89 -1.46
N ARG A 92 -4.88 3.71 -1.38
CA ARG A 92 -4.54 2.54 -2.16
C ARG A 92 -5.76 1.99 -2.90
N SER A 93 -5.57 1.60 -4.15
CA SER A 93 -6.49 0.72 -4.86
C SER A 93 -5.77 -0.60 -5.16
N THR A 94 -6.42 -1.72 -4.88
CA THR A 94 -5.87 -3.06 -5.07
C THR A 94 -6.69 -3.80 -6.12
N GLY A 95 -6.02 -4.29 -7.18
CA GLY A 95 -6.65 -5.12 -8.19
C GLY A 95 -6.98 -6.54 -7.70
N SER A 96 -7.50 -7.37 -8.60
CA SER A 96 -7.71 -8.80 -8.32
C SER A 96 -6.42 -9.59 -8.58
N PRO A 97 -6.13 -10.64 -7.77
CA PRO A 97 -5.04 -11.57 -8.06
C PRO A 97 -5.23 -12.24 -9.42
N ARG A 98 -4.15 -12.35 -10.18
CA ARG A 98 -4.12 -13.02 -11.49
C ARG A 98 -3.00 -14.04 -11.51
N LEU A 99 -3.26 -15.18 -12.12
CA LEU A 99 -2.26 -16.20 -12.40
C LEU A 99 -1.26 -15.64 -13.42
N CYS A 100 0.04 -15.81 -13.15
CA CYS A 100 1.12 -15.44 -14.06
C CYS A 100 1.65 -16.65 -14.80
N ALA A 101 2.06 -16.47 -16.06
CA ALA A 101 2.90 -17.46 -16.71
C ALA A 101 4.27 -17.46 -16.02
N THR A 102 4.81 -18.64 -15.71
CA THR A 102 6.10 -18.79 -15.01
C THR A 102 7.28 -18.17 -15.77
N ALA A 103 7.14 -17.93 -17.08
CA ALA A 103 8.15 -17.26 -17.91
C ALA A 103 8.23 -15.74 -17.67
N ASP A 104 7.15 -15.13 -17.17
CA ASP A 104 7.08 -13.67 -16.94
C ASP A 104 7.75 -13.22 -15.63
N VAL A 105 8.25 -14.17 -14.85
CA VAL A 105 8.73 -13.92 -13.49
C VAL A 105 10.17 -14.40 -13.38
N GLY A 106 11.08 -13.46 -13.15
CA GLY A 106 12.51 -13.73 -12.99
C GLY A 106 12.79 -14.66 -11.81
N GLY A 107 12.92 -15.95 -12.11
CA GLY A 107 13.47 -16.98 -11.22
C GLY A 107 12.43 -17.78 -10.41
N GLY A 108 12.66 -19.09 -10.31
CA GLY A 108 11.84 -20.03 -9.54
C GLY A 108 11.85 -19.84 -8.01
N GLY A 109 12.51 -18.79 -7.50
CA GLY A 109 12.61 -18.49 -6.07
C GLY A 109 11.28 -18.13 -5.42
N ILE A 110 10.32 -17.56 -6.15
CA ILE A 110 9.01 -17.21 -5.56
C ILE A 110 8.25 -18.46 -5.10
N LEU A 111 8.38 -19.58 -5.84
CA LEU A 111 7.71 -20.83 -5.49
C LEU A 111 8.28 -21.45 -4.21
N THR A 112 9.56 -21.20 -3.92
CA THR A 112 10.21 -21.71 -2.71
C THR A 112 9.90 -20.88 -1.47
N THR A 113 9.34 -19.67 -1.58
CA THR A 113 9.00 -18.88 -0.40
C THR A 113 7.72 -19.34 0.30
N TYR A 114 6.93 -20.28 -0.26
CA TYR A 114 5.63 -20.62 0.32
C TYR A 114 5.74 -21.09 1.80
N PRO A 115 4.94 -20.54 2.73
CA PRO A 115 5.08 -20.84 4.14
C PRO A 115 4.65 -22.28 4.46
N ARG A 116 5.56 -23.10 5.01
CA ARG A 116 5.31 -24.52 5.32
C ARG A 116 4.08 -24.73 6.21
N GLY A 117 3.92 -23.92 7.26
CA GLY A 117 2.76 -24.03 8.16
C GLY A 117 1.40 -23.80 7.47
N ALA A 118 1.36 -23.12 6.32
CA ALA A 118 0.14 -23.02 5.52
C ALA A 118 -0.15 -24.32 4.74
N LEU A 119 0.89 -25.09 4.35
CA LEU A 119 0.72 -26.39 3.69
C LEU A 119 0.02 -27.41 4.58
N ASP A 120 0.29 -27.36 5.88
CA ASP A 120 -0.34 -28.23 6.89
C ASP A 120 -1.84 -27.95 7.03
N HIS A 121 -2.26 -26.72 6.71
CA HIS A 121 -3.63 -26.25 6.78
C HIS A 121 -4.29 -26.03 5.41
N ARG A 122 -3.70 -26.55 4.32
CA ARG A 122 -4.19 -26.35 2.94
C ARG A 122 -5.66 -26.74 2.70
N TYR A 123 -6.19 -27.64 3.53
CA TYR A 123 -7.57 -28.10 3.46
C TYR A 123 -8.56 -27.21 4.22
N ASP A 124 -8.08 -26.32 5.11
CA ASP A 124 -8.93 -25.42 5.87
C ASP A 124 -9.42 -24.25 5.00
N ARG A 125 -10.72 -24.26 4.73
CA ARG A 125 -11.42 -23.26 3.93
C ARG A 125 -12.38 -22.42 4.78
N ALA A 126 -12.26 -22.42 6.10
CA ALA A 126 -13.00 -21.50 6.94
C ALA A 126 -12.45 -20.07 6.80
N PRO A 127 -13.29 -19.03 6.65
CA PRO A 127 -12.84 -17.64 6.80
C PRO A 127 -12.16 -17.45 8.16
N LEU A 128 -10.98 -16.82 8.17
CA LEU A 128 -10.16 -16.59 9.36
C LEU A 128 -9.74 -17.88 10.09
N GLY A 129 -9.71 -19.00 9.37
CA GLY A 129 -9.27 -20.31 9.86
C GLY A 129 -7.76 -20.44 10.03
N ALA A 130 -7.30 -21.67 10.26
CA ALA A 130 -5.91 -22.02 10.48
C ALA A 130 -5.02 -21.71 9.27
N LEU A 131 -5.53 -21.86 8.04
CA LEU A 131 -4.78 -21.49 6.82
C LEU A 131 -4.46 -19.99 6.78
N GLU A 132 -5.46 -19.15 6.96
CA GLU A 132 -5.31 -17.68 6.93
C GLU A 132 -4.42 -17.21 8.10
N ARG A 133 -4.58 -17.81 9.28
CA ARG A 133 -3.70 -17.57 10.44
C ARG A 133 -2.24 -17.93 10.14
N ALA A 134 -1.98 -19.06 9.49
CA ALA A 134 -0.62 -19.50 9.16
C ALA A 134 0.08 -18.51 8.21
N HIS A 135 -0.63 -17.97 7.21
CA HIS A 135 -0.10 -16.91 6.35
C HIS A 135 0.21 -15.63 7.12
N VAL A 136 -0.69 -15.20 8.01
CA VAL A 136 -0.49 -14.00 8.85
C VAL A 136 0.74 -14.16 9.74
N VAL A 137 0.88 -15.30 10.43
CA VAL A 137 2.04 -15.57 11.30
C VAL A 137 3.34 -15.60 10.51
N ALA A 138 3.35 -16.25 9.35
CA ALA A 138 4.52 -16.29 8.48
C ALA A 138 4.92 -14.88 8.00
N TYR A 139 3.95 -14.07 7.61
CA TYR A 139 4.22 -12.71 7.14
C TYR A 139 4.75 -11.79 8.23
N ILE A 140 4.24 -11.92 9.47
CA ILE A 140 4.78 -11.16 10.62
C ILE A 140 6.26 -11.50 10.86
N ARG A 141 6.63 -12.79 10.76
CA ARG A 141 8.04 -13.21 10.86
C ARG A 141 8.88 -12.65 9.73
N ALA A 142 8.35 -12.63 8.51
CA ALA A 142 9.02 -12.06 7.35
C ALA A 142 9.25 -10.55 7.49
N LEU A 143 8.27 -9.81 8.03
CA LEU A 143 8.42 -8.39 8.34
C LEU A 143 9.53 -8.18 9.39
N ALA A 144 9.59 -9.00 10.44
CA ALA A 144 10.67 -8.93 11.42
C ALA A 144 12.05 -9.18 10.78
N ALA A 145 12.17 -10.20 9.92
CA ALA A 145 13.42 -10.48 9.18
C ALA A 145 13.82 -9.33 8.24
N ALA A 146 12.84 -8.71 7.57
CA ALA A 146 13.07 -7.56 6.70
C ALA A 146 13.58 -6.34 7.48
N ARG A 147 12.99 -6.07 8.64
CA ARG A 147 13.42 -5.03 9.58
C ARG A 147 14.86 -5.25 10.03
N ASP A 148 15.19 -6.46 10.49
CA ASP A 148 16.53 -6.76 11.00
C ASP A 148 17.59 -6.59 9.91
N ARG A 149 17.28 -7.00 8.67
CA ARG A 149 18.15 -6.76 7.50
C ARG A 149 18.36 -5.27 7.22
N LEU A 150 17.30 -4.45 7.27
CA LEU A 150 17.41 -3.00 7.05
C LEU A 150 18.25 -2.31 8.12
N LEU A 151 18.22 -2.83 9.35
CA LEU A 151 18.99 -2.31 10.48
C LEU A 151 20.42 -2.88 10.55
N GLY A 152 20.82 -3.74 9.61
CA GLY A 152 22.13 -4.39 9.63
C GLY A 152 22.32 -5.33 10.83
N VAL A 153 21.23 -5.80 11.44
CA VAL A 153 21.29 -6.77 12.53
C VAL A 153 21.62 -8.13 11.92
N MET A 154 22.84 -8.61 12.18
CA MET A 154 23.24 -9.94 11.74
C MET A 154 22.33 -10.99 12.41
N PRO A 155 21.84 -12.00 11.68
CA PRO A 155 21.11 -13.10 12.30
C PRO A 155 22.01 -13.72 13.37
N CYS A 156 21.55 -13.73 14.62
CA CYS A 156 22.30 -14.35 15.69
C CYS A 156 22.53 -15.83 15.32
N ALA A 157 23.78 -16.31 15.30
CA ALA A 157 24.10 -17.70 14.97
C ALA A 157 23.41 -18.72 15.91
N SER A 158 22.86 -18.26 17.05
CA SER A 158 22.01 -19.05 17.93
C SER A 158 20.52 -19.03 17.56
N ALA A 159 20.03 -18.01 16.84
CA ALA A 159 18.68 -18.01 16.26
C ALA A 159 18.56 -19.05 15.13
N SER A 160 19.68 -19.37 14.46
CA SER A 160 19.79 -20.52 13.55
C SER A 160 19.49 -21.88 14.19
N ARG A 161 19.47 -21.98 15.54
CA ARG A 161 19.10 -23.21 16.26
C ARG A 161 17.65 -23.23 16.75
N CYS A 162 16.92 -22.11 16.61
CA CYS A 162 15.48 -22.03 16.89
C CYS A 162 14.65 -21.71 15.63
N THR A 163 15.30 -21.36 14.51
CA THR A 163 14.73 -21.52 13.18
C THR A 163 15.03 -22.93 12.71
N ASP A 164 14.03 -23.81 12.71
CA ASP A 164 14.09 -25.00 11.87
C ASP A 164 14.51 -24.57 10.47
N GLY A 165 15.71 -25.01 10.07
CA GLY A 165 16.39 -24.84 8.79
C GLY A 165 15.86 -23.78 7.83
N HIS A 166 16.61 -22.68 7.68
CA HIS A 166 16.76 -22.02 6.37
C HIS A 166 17.53 -22.93 5.38
N GLU A 167 17.16 -24.21 5.30
CA GLU A 167 17.47 -25.02 4.13
C GLU A 167 16.69 -24.42 2.96
N ALA A 168 17.34 -24.34 1.79
CA ALA A 168 16.65 -24.02 0.55
C ALA A 168 15.33 -24.80 0.51
N LEU A 169 14.20 -24.08 0.54
CA LEU A 169 12.88 -24.67 0.70
C LEU A 169 12.53 -25.45 -0.57
N SER A 170 12.96 -26.71 -0.63
CA SER A 170 12.62 -27.64 -1.69
C SER A 170 11.10 -27.70 -1.78
N ARG A 171 10.57 -27.34 -2.95
CA ARG A 171 9.15 -27.48 -3.28
C ARG A 171 8.74 -28.92 -2.93
N PRO A 172 7.70 -29.15 -2.12
CA PRO A 172 7.18 -30.51 -1.95
C PRO A 172 6.83 -31.06 -3.33
N GLU A 173 7.37 -32.22 -3.70
CA GLU A 173 7.06 -32.87 -4.97
C GLU A 173 5.53 -32.98 -5.14
N GLY A 174 5.01 -32.59 -6.30
CA GLY A 174 3.56 -32.56 -6.58
C GLY A 174 2.80 -31.35 -6.02
N SER A 175 3.46 -30.37 -5.39
CA SER A 175 2.77 -29.19 -4.85
C SER A 175 2.18 -28.31 -5.98
N PRO A 176 0.87 -27.99 -5.98
CA PRO A 176 0.19 -27.26 -7.05
C PRO A 176 0.47 -25.75 -7.04
N LEU A 177 1.57 -25.31 -6.43
CA LEU A 177 1.89 -23.89 -6.30
C LEU A 177 2.11 -23.26 -7.67
N GLN A 178 1.45 -22.12 -7.86
CA GLN A 178 1.59 -21.28 -9.03
C GLN A 178 1.97 -19.86 -8.59
N VAL A 179 2.51 -19.07 -9.52
CA VAL A 179 2.83 -17.67 -9.24
C VAL A 179 1.61 -16.81 -9.56
N TRP A 180 1.23 -15.99 -8.59
CA TRP A 180 0.13 -15.04 -8.68
C TRP A 180 0.66 -13.63 -8.53
N ARG A 181 -0.03 -12.68 -9.15
CA ARG A 181 0.28 -11.24 -9.09
C ARG A 181 -0.95 -10.43 -8.75
N VAL A 182 -0.78 -9.38 -7.97
CA VAL A 182 -1.74 -8.28 -7.86
C VAL A 182 -1.04 -6.97 -8.19
N SER A 183 -1.81 -5.99 -8.65
CA SER A 183 -1.32 -4.62 -8.89
C SER A 183 -1.98 -3.69 -7.88
N HIS A 184 -1.18 -2.91 -7.16
CA HIS A 184 -1.64 -1.84 -6.27
C HIS A 184 -1.34 -0.49 -6.90
N ARG A 185 -2.34 0.39 -6.97
CA ARG A 185 -2.12 1.82 -7.19
C ARG A 185 -2.06 2.51 -5.85
N ILE A 186 -1.00 3.28 -5.59
CA ILE A 186 -0.78 3.99 -4.32
C ILE A 186 -0.60 5.47 -4.59
N LEU A 187 -1.25 6.30 -3.79
CA LEU A 187 -1.12 7.75 -3.80
C LEU A 187 -0.13 8.20 -2.72
N TYR A 188 0.79 9.10 -3.07
CA TYR A 188 1.74 9.69 -2.13
C TYR A 188 2.13 11.09 -2.57
N LEU A 189 2.64 11.89 -1.63
CA LEU A 189 3.24 13.18 -1.91
C LEU A 189 4.76 13.06 -1.99
N ALA A 190 5.36 13.83 -2.89
CA ALA A 190 6.81 13.91 -3.00
C ALA A 190 7.24 15.30 -3.47
N GLY A 191 8.35 15.80 -2.92
CA GLY A 191 9.05 16.98 -3.39
C GLY A 191 9.89 16.72 -4.64
N PRO A 192 10.62 17.73 -5.12
CA PRO A 192 11.48 17.62 -6.30
C PRO A 192 12.54 16.52 -6.12
N GLY A 193 12.61 15.57 -7.06
CA GLY A 193 13.58 14.47 -7.03
C GLY A 193 13.26 13.32 -6.06
N GLU A 194 12.28 13.49 -5.16
CA GLU A 194 11.97 12.50 -4.11
C GLU A 194 11.04 11.36 -4.58
N ALA A 195 10.29 11.57 -5.67
CA ALA A 195 9.19 10.70 -6.06
C ALA A 195 9.60 9.22 -6.17
N ARG A 196 10.73 8.94 -6.85
CA ARG A 196 11.22 7.57 -7.02
C ARG A 196 11.64 6.94 -5.70
N ALA A 197 12.27 7.70 -4.81
CA ALA A 197 12.66 7.23 -3.49
C ALA A 197 11.43 6.94 -2.61
N ARG A 198 10.40 7.79 -2.65
CA ARG A 198 9.11 7.55 -1.97
C ARG A 198 8.41 6.28 -2.49
N ALA A 199 8.36 6.09 -3.81
CA ALA A 199 7.78 4.88 -4.40
C ALA A 199 8.57 3.62 -4.01
N ALA A 200 9.91 3.69 -4.00
CA ALA A 200 10.77 2.59 -3.57
C ALA A 200 10.58 2.26 -2.08
N GLU A 201 10.40 3.28 -1.25
CA GLU A 201 10.08 3.10 0.17
C GLU A 201 8.78 2.31 0.36
N LEU A 202 7.71 2.73 -0.32
CA LEU A 202 6.40 2.06 -0.28
C LEU A 202 6.51 0.61 -0.78
N ALA A 203 7.26 0.36 -1.85
CA ALA A 203 7.52 -0.98 -2.36
C ALA A 203 8.31 -1.84 -1.37
N ALA A 204 9.30 -1.27 -0.70
CA ALA A 204 10.13 -1.98 0.28
C ALA A 204 9.34 -2.45 1.52
N THR A 205 8.16 -1.88 1.80
CA THR A 205 7.27 -2.37 2.87
C THR A 205 6.57 -3.68 2.54
N VAL A 206 6.60 -4.10 1.28
CA VAL A 206 6.01 -5.35 0.80
C VAL A 206 7.10 -6.40 0.65
N VAL A 207 7.00 -7.47 1.45
CA VAL A 207 8.03 -8.51 1.52
C VAL A 207 7.50 -9.90 1.17
N ASP A 208 8.38 -10.77 0.71
CA ASP A 208 8.08 -12.19 0.60
C ASP A 208 8.20 -12.88 1.95
N ASP A 209 8.00 -14.21 2.00
CA ASP A 209 8.01 -14.93 3.28
C ASP A 209 9.43 -15.15 3.83
N SER A 210 10.47 -14.86 3.04
CA SER A 210 11.87 -14.77 3.51
C SER A 210 12.20 -13.37 4.06
N GLY A 211 11.26 -12.43 3.92
CA GLY A 211 11.45 -11.03 4.26
C GLY A 211 12.12 -10.23 3.14
N ALA A 212 12.43 -10.78 1.96
CA ALA A 212 12.99 -10.01 0.84
C ALA A 212 11.93 -9.11 0.18
N PRO A 213 12.30 -7.95 -0.42
CA PRO A 213 11.35 -7.11 -1.14
C PRO A 213 10.60 -7.91 -2.22
N ALA A 214 9.28 -7.77 -2.27
CA ALA A 214 8.41 -8.55 -3.16
C ALA A 214 7.47 -7.69 -4.02
N ALA A 215 7.76 -6.39 -4.11
CA ALA A 215 7.05 -5.44 -4.95
C ALA A 215 7.99 -4.76 -5.96
N GLU A 216 7.53 -4.59 -7.19
CA GLU A 216 8.21 -3.83 -8.23
C GLU A 216 7.38 -2.59 -8.58
N ILE A 217 8.06 -1.47 -8.81
CA ILE A 217 7.43 -0.26 -9.32
C ILE A 217 7.32 -0.37 -10.84
N VAL A 218 6.10 -0.55 -11.35
CA VAL A 218 5.83 -0.73 -12.78
C VAL A 218 5.50 0.59 -13.47
N ASP A 219 4.93 1.54 -12.75
CA ASP A 219 4.58 2.87 -13.29
C ASP A 219 4.57 3.92 -12.19
N MET A 220 4.88 5.16 -12.56
CA MET A 220 4.85 6.34 -11.70
C MET A 220 4.43 7.56 -12.50
N ARG A 221 3.37 8.23 -12.05
CA ARG A 221 2.90 9.48 -12.66
C ARG A 221 2.60 10.54 -11.62
N ALA A 222 2.99 11.77 -11.93
CA ALA A 222 2.49 12.92 -11.20
C ALA A 222 1.03 13.18 -11.58
N ASP A 223 0.25 13.65 -10.62
CA ASP A 223 -1.11 14.13 -10.81
C ASP A 223 -1.11 15.64 -10.55
N ASP A 224 -1.05 16.42 -11.64
CA ASP A 224 -1.08 17.89 -11.60
C ASP A 224 -2.46 18.46 -11.93
N GLY A 225 -3.48 17.59 -12.02
CA GLY A 225 -4.83 17.94 -12.43
C GLY A 225 -5.08 17.66 -13.91
N TYR A 226 -6.31 17.89 -14.34
CA TYR A 226 -6.75 17.63 -15.71
C TYR A 226 -7.87 18.59 -16.12
N VAL A 227 -8.15 18.65 -17.42
CA VAL A 227 -9.30 19.37 -17.97
C VAL A 227 -10.49 18.41 -18.07
N ASP A 228 -11.63 18.74 -17.45
CA ASP A 228 -12.84 17.92 -17.49
C ASP A 228 -13.57 18.00 -18.86
N GLY A 229 -14.66 17.25 -19.00
CA GLY A 229 -15.44 17.21 -20.24
C GLY A 229 -16.13 18.54 -20.61
N GLU A 230 -16.16 19.51 -19.68
CA GLU A 230 -16.71 20.85 -19.88
C GLU A 230 -15.61 21.89 -20.16
N GLY A 231 -14.34 21.46 -20.27
CA GLY A 231 -13.21 22.34 -20.52
C GLY A 231 -12.68 23.03 -19.25
N ARG A 232 -13.08 22.59 -18.05
CA ARG A 232 -12.65 23.19 -16.78
C ARG A 232 -11.47 22.48 -16.17
N TRP A 233 -10.60 23.24 -15.51
CA TRP A 233 -9.46 22.66 -14.82
C TRP A 233 -9.87 22.10 -13.46
N VAL A 234 -9.58 20.81 -13.26
CA VAL A 234 -9.79 20.10 -11.99
C VAL A 234 -8.45 19.96 -11.28
N HIS A 235 -8.33 20.63 -10.13
CA HIS A 235 -7.17 20.52 -9.26
C HIS A 235 -7.10 19.13 -8.57
N PRO A 236 -5.92 18.51 -8.39
CA PRO A 236 -5.78 17.17 -7.80
C PRO A 236 -6.48 16.99 -6.45
N ALA A 237 -6.46 18.03 -5.60
CA ALA A 237 -7.12 18.01 -4.30
C ALA A 237 -8.63 17.70 -4.39
N LEU A 238 -9.29 18.04 -5.50
CA LEU A 238 -10.72 17.80 -5.72
C LEU A 238 -11.04 16.35 -6.11
N THR A 239 -10.04 15.58 -6.52
CA THR A 239 -10.19 14.15 -6.82
C THR A 239 -10.10 13.27 -5.58
N LEU A 240 -9.75 13.89 -4.45
CA LEU A 240 -9.49 13.22 -3.18
C LEU A 240 -10.58 13.57 -2.18
N VAL A 241 -11.02 12.58 -1.41
CA VAL A 241 -11.87 12.84 -0.25
C VAL A 241 -11.03 13.49 0.87
N PRO A 242 -11.61 14.32 1.76
CA PRO A 242 -10.85 15.07 2.76
C PRO A 242 -9.93 14.21 3.65
N ARG A 243 -10.39 13.00 4.01
CA ARG A 243 -9.58 12.05 4.80
C ARG A 243 -8.31 11.59 4.07
N ALA A 244 -8.36 11.46 2.74
CA ALA A 244 -7.19 11.11 1.94
C ALA A 244 -6.20 12.27 1.89
N VAL A 245 -6.68 13.51 1.76
CA VAL A 245 -5.84 14.72 1.80
C VAL A 245 -5.09 14.82 3.13
N SER A 246 -5.79 14.68 4.26
CA SER A 246 -5.14 14.69 5.59
C SER A 246 -4.10 13.58 5.72
N ALA A 247 -4.39 12.37 5.24
CA ALA A 247 -3.48 11.24 5.34
C ALA A 247 -2.23 11.41 4.46
N LEU A 248 -2.38 11.94 3.24
CA LEU A 248 -1.26 12.24 2.34
C LEU A 248 -0.30 13.25 2.96
N TRP A 249 -0.83 14.32 3.52
CA TRP A 249 -0.01 15.35 4.17
C TRP A 249 0.65 14.82 5.46
N ALA A 250 -0.04 14.00 6.25
CA ALA A 250 0.56 13.38 7.43
C ALA A 250 1.67 12.37 7.07
N ASP A 251 1.49 11.59 6.00
CA ASP A 251 2.54 10.70 5.47
C ASP A 251 3.75 11.50 4.96
N TYR A 252 3.51 12.61 4.25
CA TYR A 252 4.59 13.48 3.77
C TYR A 252 5.38 14.10 4.91
N ASP A 253 4.70 14.73 5.88
CA ASP A 253 5.35 15.36 7.03
C ASP A 253 6.17 14.33 7.84
N ALA A 254 5.72 13.06 7.89
CA ALA A 254 6.44 11.97 8.55
C ALA A 254 7.63 11.41 7.72
N ALA A 255 7.72 11.72 6.44
CA ALA A 255 8.77 11.25 5.54
C ALA A 255 9.81 12.33 5.18
N GLU A 256 9.44 13.61 5.26
CA GLU A 256 10.17 14.76 4.70
C GLU A 256 11.66 14.79 5.13
N ALA A 257 11.97 14.39 6.37
CA ALA A 257 13.34 14.46 6.90
C ALA A 257 14.26 13.31 6.46
N ASP A 258 13.72 12.16 6.04
CA ASP A 258 14.49 10.91 5.94
C ASP A 258 13.97 9.96 4.84
N VAL A 259 13.47 10.53 3.75
CA VAL A 259 12.95 9.78 2.59
C VAL A 259 13.94 8.67 2.17
N GLY A 260 13.45 7.42 2.16
CA GLY A 260 14.24 6.27 1.72
C GLY A 260 15.31 5.78 2.71
N GLN A 261 15.41 6.36 3.91
CA GLN A 261 16.36 5.89 4.93
C GLN A 261 15.97 4.49 5.44
N PRO A 262 16.91 3.52 5.51
CA PRO A 262 16.62 2.16 5.95
C PRO A 262 15.98 2.04 7.34
N SER A 263 16.42 2.88 8.29
CA SER A 263 15.87 2.93 9.65
C SER A 263 14.40 3.29 9.67
N ALA A 264 14.00 4.19 8.77
CA ALA A 264 12.66 4.71 8.68
C ALA A 264 11.71 3.68 8.04
N ILE A 265 12.19 2.94 7.02
CA ILE A 265 11.49 1.79 6.45
C ILE A 265 11.31 0.69 7.52
N ALA A 266 12.35 0.42 8.30
CA ALA A 266 12.31 -0.59 9.37
C ALA A 266 11.24 -0.28 10.44
N GLU A 267 11.03 1.01 10.74
CA GLU A 267 9.96 1.46 11.64
C GLU A 267 8.57 1.19 11.06
N VAL A 268 8.36 1.48 9.76
CA VAL A 268 7.10 1.17 9.07
C VAL A 268 6.81 -0.32 9.06
N ILE A 269 7.83 -1.14 8.76
CA ILE A 269 7.71 -2.61 8.78
C ILE A 269 7.33 -3.12 10.18
N SER A 270 7.90 -2.53 11.24
CA SER A 270 7.55 -2.86 12.62
C SER A 270 6.07 -2.55 12.92
N ARG A 271 5.58 -1.38 12.49
CA ARG A 271 4.16 -1.02 12.61
C ARG A 271 3.27 -1.94 11.79
N ALA A 272 3.69 -2.31 10.58
CA ALA A 272 2.94 -3.20 9.70
C ALA A 272 2.72 -4.56 10.35
N ALA A 273 3.71 -5.13 11.04
CA ALA A 273 3.55 -6.40 11.75
C ALA A 273 2.45 -6.35 12.82
N VAL A 274 2.42 -5.28 13.62
CA VAL A 274 1.38 -5.03 14.63
C VAL A 274 0.01 -4.86 13.98
N TYR A 275 -0.05 -4.09 12.88
CA TYR A 275 -1.29 -3.84 12.16
C TYR A 275 -1.89 -5.11 11.55
N VAL A 276 -1.07 -5.92 10.87
CA VAL A 276 -1.47 -7.18 10.23
C VAL A 276 -2.09 -8.11 11.27
N TRP A 277 -1.42 -8.30 12.41
CA TRP A 277 -1.97 -9.11 13.50
C TRP A 277 -3.28 -8.54 14.06
N GLY A 278 -3.30 -7.24 14.37
CA GLY A 278 -4.48 -6.58 14.94
C GLY A 278 -5.70 -6.65 14.02
N THR A 279 -5.51 -6.54 12.70
CA THR A 279 -6.58 -6.65 11.71
C THR A 279 -7.13 -8.07 11.62
N PHE A 280 -6.25 -9.08 11.62
CA PHE A 280 -6.67 -10.48 11.65
C PHE A 280 -7.44 -10.81 12.95
N ALA A 281 -6.91 -10.44 14.11
CA ALA A 281 -7.52 -10.70 15.41
C ALA A 281 -8.91 -10.06 15.55
N ARG A 282 -9.07 -8.78 15.16
CA ARG A 282 -10.38 -8.11 15.14
C ARG A 282 -11.39 -8.81 14.24
N GLY A 283 -10.94 -9.38 13.12
CA GLY A 283 -11.78 -10.19 12.26
C GLY A 283 -12.30 -11.43 13.00
N CYS A 284 -11.42 -12.15 13.71
CA CYS A 284 -11.77 -13.35 14.46
C CYS A 284 -12.82 -13.05 15.55
N ASP A 285 -12.70 -11.92 16.25
CA ASP A 285 -13.63 -11.52 17.31
C ASP A 285 -15.03 -11.25 16.76
N ARG A 286 -15.15 -10.57 15.62
CA ARG A 286 -16.44 -10.28 14.97
C ARG A 286 -17.16 -11.56 14.53
N CYS A 287 -16.46 -12.49 13.89
CA CYS A 287 -17.04 -13.77 13.49
C CYS A 287 -17.43 -14.67 14.69
N SER A 288 -16.82 -14.45 15.86
CA SER A 288 -17.18 -15.17 17.09
C SER A 288 -18.39 -14.54 17.77
N GLY A 289 -18.52 -13.21 17.74
CA GLY A 289 -19.71 -12.49 18.21
C GLY A 289 -20.98 -12.80 17.40
N GLU A 290 -20.87 -12.86 16.06
CA GLU A 290 -22.01 -13.19 15.18
C GLU A 290 -22.53 -14.62 15.38
N ARG A 291 -21.63 -15.58 15.67
CA ARG A 291 -21.99 -16.97 15.99
C ARG A 291 -22.64 -17.15 17.37
N ASN A 292 -22.41 -16.21 18.29
CA ASN A 292 -23.03 -16.21 19.62
C ASN A 292 -24.34 -15.43 19.67
N ALA A 293 -24.58 -14.50 18.73
CA ALA A 293 -25.83 -13.73 18.62
C ALA A 293 -26.97 -14.49 17.89
N THR A 294 -26.67 -15.67 17.34
CA THR A 294 -27.61 -16.54 16.61
C THR A 294 -28.00 -17.82 17.38
N ARG A 295 -27.74 -17.85 18.69
CA ARG A 295 -28.16 -18.93 19.61
C ARG A 295 -29.19 -18.44 20.60
#